data_AF-A0A8H7I7V2-F1
#
_entry.id   AF-A0A8H7I7V2-F1
#
_cell.length_a   1.000
_cell.length_b   1.000
_cell.length_c   1.000
_cell.angle_alpha   90.00
_cell.angle_beta   90.00
_cell.angle_gamma   90.00
#
_symmetry.space_group_name_H-M   'P 1'
#
loop_
_entity.id
_entity.type
_entity.pdbx_description
1 polymer ?
#
loop_
_entity_poly.entity_id
_entity_poly.type
_entity_poly.pdbx_seq_one_letter_code
_entity_poly.pdbx_strand_id
1 'polypeptide(L)'
;MDASPVATAVRSQTTRYKCNNAIAALSKLREANEEIGLPVPSSAVHVLGVLTPFVSYYKLAVTPVIAFLSDLSLLEHLKPNPEEVDEIFDHPLEAILSPELAASLAPKPGRLLSERGSEKWRYEPEYHYMRDSAWLHGSQYRMHKFRSVTTPISGLTSDILILAAKIAYVRNTDYERYAENHVTPDIALGWAMEQHAEAARATSQPQASSAESHIEGLAD
;
A
#
# COMPACT_ATOMS: atom_id res chain seq x y z
N MET A 1 -2.13 -48.62 -24.52
CA MET A 1 -1.79 -47.19 -24.32
C MET A 1 -3.06 -46.56 -23.78
N ASP A 2 -3.08 -46.40 -22.48
CA ASP A 2 -4.26 -46.09 -21.69
C ASP A 2 -4.49 -44.58 -21.68
N ALA A 3 -5.72 -44.14 -21.94
CA ALA A 3 -6.09 -42.74 -21.97
C ALA A 3 -7.41 -42.53 -21.21
N SER A 4 -7.31 -41.94 -20.02
CA SER A 4 -8.34 -41.15 -19.30
C SER A 4 -7.83 -40.73 -17.92
N PRO A 5 -8.37 -39.69 -17.23
CA PRO A 5 -9.17 -38.52 -17.66
C PRO A 5 -8.62 -37.14 -17.10
N VAL A 6 -8.78 -36.00 -17.80
CA VAL A 6 -9.73 -34.87 -17.60
C VAL A 6 -9.62 -34.00 -16.32
N ALA A 7 -9.40 -32.69 -16.55
CA ALA A 7 -9.76 -31.44 -15.82
C ALA A 7 -9.75 -31.34 -14.27
N THR A 8 -9.23 -30.20 -13.74
CA THR A 8 -9.96 -29.21 -12.88
C THR A 8 -9.05 -28.53 -11.84
N ALA A 9 -8.82 -27.22 -11.98
CA ALA A 9 -8.46 -26.34 -10.84
C ALA A 9 -8.90 -24.85 -11.00
N VAL A 10 -9.53 -24.47 -12.12
CA VAL A 10 -9.85 -23.05 -12.39
C VAL A 10 -10.99 -22.51 -11.50
N ARG A 11 -11.96 -23.34 -11.10
CA ARG A 11 -13.07 -22.89 -10.21
C ARG A 11 -12.66 -22.67 -8.75
N SER A 12 -11.67 -23.40 -8.23
CA SER A 12 -11.26 -23.35 -6.82
C SER A 12 -10.40 -22.13 -6.50
N GLN A 13 -9.40 -21.83 -7.35
CA GLN A 13 -8.55 -20.64 -7.18
C GLN A 13 -9.32 -19.34 -7.36
N THR A 14 -10.18 -19.23 -8.39
CA THR A 14 -10.98 -18.02 -8.60
C THR A 14 -11.99 -17.80 -7.47
N THR A 15 -12.59 -18.87 -6.92
CA THR A 15 -13.54 -18.73 -5.79
C THR A 15 -12.82 -18.34 -4.51
N ARG A 16 -11.68 -18.97 -4.17
CA ARG A 16 -10.87 -18.58 -3.01
C ARG A 16 -10.35 -17.15 -3.15
N TYR A 17 -9.88 -16.76 -4.33
CA TYR A 17 -9.46 -15.39 -4.62
C TYR A 17 -10.62 -14.40 -4.46
N LYS A 18 -11.82 -14.72 -4.98
CA LYS A 18 -13.04 -13.92 -4.76
C LYS A 18 -13.41 -13.79 -3.28
N CYS A 19 -13.37 -14.89 -2.51
CA CYS A 19 -13.65 -14.87 -1.07
C CYS A 19 -12.62 -14.04 -0.30
N ASN A 20 -11.33 -14.17 -0.62
CA ASN A 20 -10.27 -13.39 0.02
C ASN A 20 -10.41 -11.89 -0.31
N ASN A 21 -10.77 -11.55 -1.55
CA ASN A 21 -11.03 -10.17 -1.95
C ASN A 21 -12.25 -9.60 -1.23
N ALA A 22 -13.31 -10.39 -1.06
CA ALA A 22 -14.50 -9.99 -0.31
C ALA A 22 -14.16 -9.75 1.17
N ILE A 23 -13.36 -10.61 1.80
CA ILE A 23 -12.90 -10.43 3.18
C ILE A 23 -12.04 -9.16 3.30
N ALA A 24 -11.09 -8.95 2.38
CA ALA A 24 -10.26 -7.76 2.36
C ALA A 24 -11.10 -6.48 2.21
N ALA A 25 -12.08 -6.49 1.30
CA ALA A 25 -12.99 -5.37 1.09
C ALA A 25 -13.84 -5.06 2.33
N LEU A 26 -14.44 -6.09 2.95
CA LEU A 26 -15.25 -5.92 4.15
C LEU A 26 -14.44 -5.35 5.32
N SER A 27 -13.24 -5.88 5.56
CA SER A 27 -12.34 -5.36 6.58
C SER A 27 -11.98 -3.91 6.31
N LYS A 28 -11.65 -3.53 5.07
CA LYS A 28 -11.28 -2.14 4.73
C LYS A 28 -12.44 -1.16 4.80
N LEU A 29 -13.65 -1.57 4.46
CA LEU A 29 -14.85 -0.74 4.66
C LEU A 29 -15.11 -0.51 6.16
N ARG A 30 -14.90 -1.52 7.00
CA ARG A 30 -14.98 -1.37 8.46
C ARG A 30 -13.95 -0.36 8.98
N GLU A 31 -12.67 -0.50 8.62
CA GLU A 31 -11.64 0.49 9.02
C GLU A 31 -12.02 1.91 8.55
N ALA A 32 -12.47 2.07 7.31
CA ALA A 32 -12.86 3.38 6.78
C ALA A 32 -14.08 3.97 7.53
N ASN A 33 -14.99 3.14 8.05
CA ASN A 33 -16.05 3.63 8.93
C ASN A 33 -15.48 4.14 10.26
N GLU A 34 -14.54 3.41 10.86
CA GLU A 34 -13.92 3.74 12.15
C GLU A 34 -13.03 4.99 12.06
N GLU A 35 -12.22 5.11 11.01
CA GLU A 35 -11.24 6.20 10.84
C GLU A 35 -11.88 7.50 10.33
N ILE A 36 -12.79 7.43 9.37
CA ILE A 36 -13.32 8.61 8.66
C ILE A 36 -14.85 8.69 8.61
N GLY A 37 -15.56 7.81 9.33
CA GLY A 37 -17.02 7.83 9.37
C GLY A 37 -17.69 7.41 8.06
N LEU A 38 -16.98 6.72 7.16
CA LEU A 38 -17.55 6.23 5.90
C LEU A 38 -18.77 5.34 6.19
N PRO A 39 -20.00 5.65 5.71
CA PRO A 39 -21.17 4.84 6.02
C PRO A 39 -21.07 3.41 5.47
N VAL A 40 -21.29 2.41 6.33
CA VAL A 40 -21.30 0.99 5.95
C VAL A 40 -22.50 0.28 6.57
N PRO A 41 -23.41 -0.35 5.78
CA PRO A 41 -23.42 -0.36 4.31
C PRO A 41 -23.85 0.98 3.71
N SER A 42 -23.38 1.28 2.50
CA SER A 42 -23.79 2.46 1.72
C SER A 42 -24.05 2.08 0.28
N SER A 43 -25.19 2.51 -0.27
CA SER A 43 -25.51 2.36 -1.70
C SER A 43 -24.67 3.26 -2.60
N ALA A 44 -23.97 4.24 -2.04
CA ALA A 44 -23.09 5.13 -2.77
C ALA A 44 -21.68 4.55 -2.96
N VAL A 45 -21.27 3.56 -2.16
CA VAL A 45 -19.90 3.00 -2.16
C VAL A 45 -19.88 1.66 -2.90
N HIS A 46 -19.23 1.63 -4.05
CA HIS A 46 -19.15 0.46 -4.93
C HIS A 46 -17.72 -0.07 -4.98
N VAL A 47 -17.44 -1.20 -4.34
CA VAL A 47 -16.12 -1.84 -4.43
C VAL A 47 -15.90 -2.35 -5.84
N LEU A 48 -14.93 -1.77 -6.55
CA LEU A 48 -14.57 -2.15 -7.92
C LEU A 48 -13.66 -3.39 -7.94
N GLY A 49 -12.80 -3.54 -6.94
CA GLY A 49 -11.89 -4.67 -6.82
C GLY A 49 -10.72 -4.41 -5.88
N VAL A 50 -9.76 -5.32 -5.91
CA VAL A 50 -8.50 -5.21 -5.17
C VAL A 50 -7.35 -5.11 -6.16
N LEU A 51 -6.31 -4.34 -5.82
CA LEU A 51 -5.07 -4.33 -6.58
C LEU A 51 -4.16 -5.48 -6.15
N THR A 52 -3.13 -5.74 -6.95
CA THR A 52 -2.04 -6.64 -6.55
C THR A 52 -1.42 -6.16 -5.23
N PRO A 53 -1.02 -7.07 -4.32
CA PRO A 53 -0.38 -6.65 -3.08
C PRO A 53 0.91 -5.88 -3.34
N PHE A 54 1.16 -4.92 -2.46
CA PHE A 54 2.40 -4.15 -2.40
C PHE A 54 3.15 -4.52 -1.13
N VAL A 55 4.45 -4.25 -1.11
CA VAL A 55 5.28 -4.39 0.07
C VAL A 55 5.68 -3.00 0.53
N SER A 56 5.35 -2.65 1.76
CA SER A 56 5.77 -1.39 2.37
C SER A 56 7.29 -1.36 2.52
N TYR A 57 7.85 -0.16 2.69
CA TYR A 57 9.28 -0.01 3.01
C TYR A 57 9.69 -0.87 4.24
N TYR A 58 8.78 -1.02 5.21
CA TYR A 58 8.93 -1.84 6.41
C TYR A 58 8.52 -3.31 6.22
N LYS A 59 8.45 -3.79 4.98
CA LYS A 59 8.22 -5.21 4.63
C LYS A 59 6.84 -5.74 5.03
N LEU A 60 5.84 -4.86 5.13
CA LEU A 60 4.45 -5.24 5.36
C LEU A 60 3.74 -5.43 4.01
N ALA A 61 3.04 -6.57 3.85
CA ALA A 61 2.21 -6.81 2.68
C ALA A 61 0.89 -6.05 2.81
N VAL A 62 0.55 -5.22 1.83
CA VAL A 62 -0.66 -4.41 1.80
C VAL A 62 -1.44 -4.71 0.54
N THR A 63 -2.72 -5.05 0.67
CA THR A 63 -3.63 -5.29 -0.45
C THR A 63 -4.62 -4.12 -0.57
N PRO A 64 -4.46 -3.24 -1.58
CA PRO A 64 -5.35 -2.09 -1.74
C PRO A 64 -6.73 -2.51 -2.25
N VAL A 65 -7.78 -1.91 -1.70
CA VAL A 65 -9.16 -2.05 -2.17
C VAL A 65 -9.56 -0.74 -2.85
N ILE A 66 -10.09 -0.82 -4.07
CA ILE A 66 -10.54 0.35 -4.83
C ILE A 66 -12.07 0.39 -4.83
N ALA A 67 -12.63 1.53 -4.46
CA ALA A 67 -14.05 1.78 -4.47
C ALA A 67 -14.39 3.00 -5.34
N PHE A 68 -15.52 2.94 -6.01
CA PHE A 68 -16.14 4.06 -6.70
C PHE A 68 -17.24 4.64 -5.81
N LEU A 69 -17.24 5.97 -5.68
CA LEU A 69 -18.27 6.70 -4.97
C LEU A 69 -19.25 7.28 -6.00
N SER A 70 -20.48 6.76 -6.04
CA SER A 70 -21.51 7.20 -7.00
C SER A 70 -22.21 8.50 -6.58
N ASP A 71 -22.09 8.89 -5.31
CA ASP A 71 -22.62 10.14 -4.76
C ASP A 71 -21.54 10.85 -3.96
N LEU A 72 -21.00 11.94 -4.54
CA LEU A 72 -19.91 12.70 -3.94
C LEU A 72 -20.33 13.54 -2.73
N SER A 73 -21.64 13.79 -2.53
CA SER A 73 -22.12 14.51 -1.32
C SER A 73 -21.76 13.76 -0.04
N LEU A 74 -21.53 12.45 -0.12
CA LEU A 74 -21.05 11.63 0.98
C LEU A 74 -19.69 12.10 1.54
N LEU A 75 -18.85 12.75 0.72
CA LEU A 75 -17.57 13.31 1.18
C LEU A 75 -17.77 14.45 2.20
N GLU A 76 -18.87 15.19 2.11
CA GLU A 76 -19.21 16.27 3.04
C GLU A 76 -19.62 15.75 4.43
N HIS A 77 -19.91 14.45 4.53
CA HIS A 77 -20.36 13.80 5.76
C HIS A 77 -19.29 12.97 6.45
N LEU A 78 -18.09 12.87 5.86
CA LEU A 78 -16.96 12.20 6.49
C LEU A 78 -16.55 12.94 7.77
N LYS A 79 -16.19 12.16 8.79
CA LYS A 79 -15.79 12.67 10.10
C LYS A 79 -14.50 11.98 10.51
N PRO A 80 -13.38 12.71 10.61
CA PRO A 80 -12.15 12.12 11.08
C PRO A 80 -12.30 11.69 12.55
N ASN A 81 -11.87 10.47 12.87
CA ASN A 81 -11.64 10.06 14.24
C ASN A 81 -10.38 10.78 14.76
N PRO A 82 -10.48 11.70 15.74
CA PRO A 82 -9.34 12.49 16.19
C PRO A 82 -8.24 11.69 16.88
N GLU A 83 -8.48 10.42 17.23
CA GLU A 83 -7.45 9.54 17.80
C GLU A 83 -6.50 8.98 16.72
N GLU A 84 -6.93 8.95 15.45
CA GLU A 84 -6.22 8.26 14.36
C GLU A 84 -6.04 9.11 13.11
N VAL A 85 -6.92 10.08 12.87
CA VAL A 85 -6.99 10.89 11.64
C VAL A 85 -6.96 12.38 11.97
N ASP A 86 -5.87 13.04 11.58
CA ASP A 86 -5.72 14.49 11.73
C ASP A 86 -6.57 15.27 10.70
N GLU A 87 -6.63 14.79 9.46
CA GLU A 87 -7.19 15.53 8.34
C GLU A 87 -7.65 14.61 7.20
N ILE A 88 -8.79 14.95 6.58
CA ILE A 88 -9.30 14.31 5.36
C ILE A 88 -9.17 15.31 4.21
N PHE A 89 -8.59 14.86 3.09
CA PHE A 89 -8.45 15.67 1.88
C PHE A 89 -8.49 14.78 0.63
N ASP A 90 -8.84 15.38 -0.50
CA ASP A 90 -8.79 14.75 -1.81
C ASP A 90 -7.59 15.25 -2.64
N HIS A 91 -7.25 14.47 -3.67
CA HIS A 91 -6.23 14.84 -4.64
C HIS A 91 -6.64 14.32 -6.04
N PRO A 92 -6.49 15.12 -7.11
CA PRO A 92 -6.82 14.66 -8.45
C PRO A 92 -5.99 13.43 -8.83
N LEU A 93 -6.64 12.30 -9.08
CA LEU A 93 -5.93 11.05 -9.39
C LEU A 93 -5.06 11.18 -10.65
N GLU A 94 -5.49 11.97 -11.64
CA GLU A 94 -4.70 12.22 -12.85
C GLU A 94 -3.39 12.97 -12.56
N ALA A 95 -3.38 13.85 -11.55
CA ALA A 95 -2.18 14.57 -11.13
C ALA A 95 -1.10 13.63 -10.56
N ILE A 96 -1.45 12.39 -10.19
CA ILE A 96 -0.45 11.38 -9.86
C ILE A 96 0.36 10.96 -11.09
N LEU A 97 -0.22 10.97 -12.30
CA LEU A 97 0.50 10.66 -13.54
C LEU A 97 1.25 11.87 -14.10
N SER A 98 0.68 13.07 -13.92
CA SER A 98 1.21 14.37 -14.37
C SER A 98 1.11 15.40 -13.24
N PRO A 99 2.13 15.51 -12.37
CA PRO A 99 2.09 16.31 -11.14
C PRO A 99 1.68 17.78 -11.32
N GLU A 100 2.00 18.37 -12.47
CA GLU A 100 1.66 19.75 -12.83
C GLU A 100 0.15 19.98 -12.89
N LEU A 101 -0.65 18.93 -13.18
CA LEU A 101 -2.11 19.01 -13.19
C LEU A 101 -2.70 19.30 -11.80
N ALA A 102 -1.96 19.08 -10.72
CA ALA A 102 -2.44 19.38 -9.37
C ALA A 102 -2.81 20.86 -9.21
N ALA A 103 -2.14 21.78 -9.90
CA ALA A 103 -2.43 23.21 -9.84
C ALA A 103 -3.72 23.61 -10.59
N SER A 104 -4.05 22.89 -11.66
CA SER A 104 -5.21 23.20 -12.52
C SER A 104 -6.46 22.42 -12.13
N LEU A 105 -6.30 21.17 -11.68
CA LEU A 105 -7.38 20.25 -11.32
C LEU A 105 -7.75 20.25 -9.84
N ALA A 106 -6.97 20.92 -8.98
CA ALA A 106 -7.39 21.11 -7.59
C ALA A 106 -8.83 21.65 -7.56
N PRO A 107 -9.73 21.08 -6.73
CA PRO A 107 -11.11 21.53 -6.68
C PRO A 107 -11.16 23.06 -6.50
N LYS A 108 -11.98 23.76 -7.28
CA LYS A 108 -12.21 25.22 -7.14
C LYS A 108 -13.66 25.46 -6.75
N PRO A 109 -13.97 26.26 -5.71
CA PRO A 109 -13.07 26.98 -4.81
C PRO A 109 -12.64 26.10 -3.63
N GLY A 110 -11.76 25.13 -3.90
CA GLY A 110 -11.15 24.24 -2.91
C GLY A 110 -9.72 24.67 -2.60
N ARG A 111 -9.21 24.07 -1.53
CA ARG A 111 -7.98 24.45 -0.84
C ARG A 111 -6.77 24.46 -1.78
N LEU A 112 -5.95 25.50 -1.65
CA LEU A 112 -4.70 25.63 -2.41
C LEU A 112 -3.71 24.54 -1.99
N LEU A 113 -2.81 24.17 -2.91
CA LEU A 113 -1.65 23.33 -2.59
C LEU A 113 -0.83 23.96 -1.46
N SER A 114 -0.27 23.12 -0.60
CA SER A 114 0.56 23.56 0.52
C SER A 114 1.68 24.47 0.05
N GLU A 115 2.05 25.50 0.81
CA GLU A 115 3.02 26.50 0.35
C GLU A 115 4.40 25.88 0.06
N ARG A 116 5.04 26.29 -1.05
CA ARG A 116 6.37 25.80 -1.42
C ARG A 116 7.41 26.34 -0.44
N GLY A 117 8.30 25.47 0.04
CA GLY A 117 9.28 25.81 1.06
C GLY A 117 8.74 25.74 2.49
N SER A 118 7.43 25.50 2.68
CA SER A 118 6.85 25.26 4.00
C SER A 118 7.26 23.89 4.54
N GLU A 119 6.97 23.64 5.82
CA GLU A 119 7.14 22.32 6.44
C GLU A 119 6.41 21.21 5.65
N LYS A 120 5.22 21.52 5.13
CA LYS A 120 4.39 20.59 4.35
C LYS A 120 4.94 20.35 2.94
N TRP A 121 5.80 21.23 2.41
CA TRP A 121 6.48 21.03 1.13
C TRP A 121 7.87 21.68 1.08
N ARG A 122 8.85 21.03 1.72
CA ARG A 122 10.24 21.51 1.83
C ARG A 122 11.15 21.17 0.64
N TYR A 123 10.61 20.61 -0.44
CA TYR A 123 11.41 20.09 -1.56
C TYR A 123 11.55 21.15 -2.65
N GLU A 124 12.70 21.16 -3.32
CA GLU A 124 12.97 22.09 -4.43
C GLU A 124 11.99 21.94 -5.60
N PRO A 125 11.71 20.72 -6.12
CA PRO A 125 10.70 20.55 -7.18
C PRO A 125 9.32 21.02 -6.74
N GLU A 126 8.56 21.59 -7.67
CA GLU A 126 7.31 22.27 -7.34
C GLU A 126 6.14 21.33 -6.99
N TYR A 127 6.05 20.17 -7.65
CA TYR A 127 4.89 19.27 -7.54
C TYR A 127 5.26 17.83 -7.17
N HIS A 128 6.45 17.37 -7.57
CA HIS A 128 6.85 15.98 -7.43
C HIS A 128 8.33 15.85 -7.12
N TYR A 129 8.64 15.14 -6.05
CA TYR A 129 10.00 14.84 -5.62
C TYR A 129 10.23 13.33 -5.63
N MET A 130 11.41 12.92 -6.08
CA MET A 130 11.84 11.52 -6.12
C MET A 130 13.15 11.36 -5.36
N ARG A 131 13.28 10.23 -4.64
CA ARG A 131 14.53 9.85 -3.99
C ARG A 131 14.70 8.34 -4.02
N ASP A 132 15.85 7.90 -4.52
CA ASP A 132 16.20 6.49 -4.54
C ASP A 132 16.90 6.10 -3.22
N SER A 133 16.65 4.88 -2.78
CA SER A 133 17.26 4.30 -1.58
C SER A 133 17.42 2.79 -1.72
N ALA A 134 18.52 2.28 -1.18
CA ALA A 134 18.75 0.84 -1.09
C ALA A 134 17.64 0.17 -0.28
N TRP A 135 17.23 -1.01 -0.74
CA TRP A 135 16.10 -1.75 -0.19
C TRP A 135 16.39 -3.26 -0.17
N LEU A 136 15.34 -4.09 -0.22
CA LEU A 136 15.40 -5.54 -0.06
C LEU A 136 16.39 -6.18 -1.04
N HIS A 137 17.26 -7.05 -0.51
CA HIS A 137 18.25 -7.82 -1.27
C HIS A 137 19.10 -6.97 -2.25
N GLY A 138 19.47 -5.75 -1.84
CA GLY A 138 20.31 -4.87 -2.66
C GLY A 138 19.58 -4.20 -3.83
N SER A 139 18.26 -4.38 -3.95
CA SER A 139 17.43 -3.63 -4.89
C SER A 139 17.36 -2.14 -4.53
N GLN A 140 16.88 -1.32 -5.46
CA GLN A 140 16.59 0.09 -5.21
C GLN A 140 15.09 0.34 -5.15
N TYR A 141 14.69 1.16 -4.18
CA TYR A 141 13.35 1.70 -4.06
C TYR A 141 13.35 3.20 -4.38
N ARG A 142 12.51 3.61 -5.33
CA ARG A 142 12.23 5.01 -5.64
C ARG A 142 11.05 5.50 -4.81
N MET A 143 11.34 6.36 -3.86
CA MET A 143 10.32 7.06 -3.07
C MET A 143 9.75 8.22 -3.88
N HIS A 144 8.45 8.18 -4.17
CA HIS A 144 7.72 9.32 -4.74
C HIS A 144 7.10 10.17 -3.64
N LYS A 145 7.09 11.49 -3.84
CA LYS A 145 6.34 12.46 -3.03
C LYS A 145 5.60 13.43 -3.94
N PHE A 146 4.29 13.51 -3.82
CA PHE A 146 3.44 14.47 -4.55
C PHE A 146 2.94 15.56 -3.62
N ARG A 147 3.01 16.81 -4.08
CA ARG A 147 2.53 17.97 -3.34
C ARG A 147 1.00 17.93 -3.30
N SER A 148 0.45 18.07 -2.11
CA SER A 148 -0.99 18.10 -1.86
C SER A 148 -1.38 19.43 -1.21
N VAL A 149 -2.65 19.56 -0.84
CA VAL A 149 -3.17 20.68 -0.04
C VAL A 149 -2.64 20.67 1.40
N THR A 150 -2.06 19.55 1.85
CA THR A 150 -1.51 19.37 3.19
C THR A 150 -0.13 18.69 3.10
N THR A 151 0.10 17.63 3.86
CA THR A 151 1.30 16.82 3.82
C THR A 151 1.48 16.09 2.47
N PRO A 152 2.73 15.82 2.05
CA PRO A 152 3.00 15.12 0.80
C PRO A 152 2.39 13.72 0.79
N ILE A 153 1.72 13.37 -0.31
CA ILE A 153 1.39 11.98 -0.59
C ILE A 153 2.70 11.27 -0.92
N SER A 154 3.08 10.25 -0.15
CA SER A 154 4.40 9.64 -0.29
C SER A 154 4.45 8.14 -0.01
N GLY A 155 5.55 7.50 -0.42
CA GLY A 155 5.84 6.11 -0.11
C GLY A 155 4.84 5.14 -0.70
N LEU A 156 4.46 4.13 0.09
CA LEU A 156 3.54 3.09 -0.34
C LEU A 156 2.22 3.66 -0.89
N THR A 157 1.69 4.71 -0.29
CA THR A 157 0.47 5.38 -0.77
C THR A 157 0.66 5.92 -2.19
N SER A 158 1.83 6.51 -2.49
CA SER A 158 2.16 6.92 -3.84
C SER A 158 2.21 5.75 -4.82
N ASP A 159 2.85 4.64 -4.44
CA ASP A 159 2.98 3.46 -5.31
C ASP A 159 1.62 2.86 -5.69
N ILE A 160 0.70 2.80 -4.72
CA ILE A 160 -0.68 2.35 -4.89
C ILE A 160 -1.43 3.29 -5.84
N LEU A 161 -1.35 4.61 -5.59
CA LEU A 161 -2.04 5.61 -6.41
C LEU A 161 -1.50 5.66 -7.84
N ILE A 162 -0.19 5.49 -8.05
CA ILE A 162 0.40 5.40 -9.39
C ILE A 162 -0.21 4.23 -10.14
N LEU A 163 -0.28 3.03 -9.53
CA LEU A 163 -0.89 1.88 -10.21
C LEU A 163 -2.38 2.11 -10.49
N ALA A 164 -3.13 2.64 -9.51
CA ALA A 164 -4.55 2.94 -9.67
C ALA A 164 -4.80 3.95 -10.81
N ALA A 165 -4.02 5.04 -10.87
CA ALA A 165 -4.13 6.05 -11.91
C ALA A 165 -3.78 5.49 -13.29
N LYS A 166 -2.70 4.69 -13.40
CA LYS A 166 -2.33 4.04 -14.67
C LYS A 166 -3.44 3.15 -15.22
N ILE A 167 -4.13 2.42 -14.34
CA ILE A 167 -5.28 1.58 -14.71
C ILE A 167 -6.47 2.46 -15.13
N ALA A 168 -6.80 3.48 -14.33
CA ALA A 168 -7.97 4.32 -14.55
C ALA A 168 -7.89 5.13 -15.86
N TYR A 169 -6.71 5.68 -16.17
CA TYR A 169 -6.50 6.54 -17.35
C TYR A 169 -5.84 5.81 -18.53
N VAL A 170 -5.51 4.52 -18.38
CA VAL A 170 -4.85 3.70 -19.41
C VAL A 170 -3.60 4.41 -19.97
N ARG A 171 -2.80 5.01 -19.08
CA ARG A 171 -1.64 5.84 -19.40
C ARG A 171 -0.49 5.57 -18.43
N ASN A 172 0.74 5.83 -18.86
CA ASN A 172 1.91 5.81 -17.99
C ASN A 172 2.12 7.16 -17.28
N THR A 173 3.05 7.20 -16.33
CA THR A 173 3.51 8.44 -15.68
C THR A 173 4.36 9.27 -16.65
N ASP A 174 4.31 10.59 -16.53
CA ASP A 174 5.17 11.50 -17.32
C ASP A 174 6.59 11.62 -16.73
N TYR A 175 6.83 10.98 -15.59
CA TYR A 175 8.11 10.85 -14.92
C TYR A 175 8.53 9.38 -14.82
N GLU A 176 9.80 9.14 -14.51
CA GLU A 176 10.34 7.80 -14.35
C GLU A 176 9.89 7.17 -13.02
N ARG A 177 9.06 6.13 -13.13
CA ARG A 177 8.45 5.44 -11.98
C ARG A 177 9.45 4.64 -11.14
N TYR A 178 10.50 4.11 -11.73
CA TYR A 178 11.34 3.10 -11.07
C TYR A 178 12.79 3.54 -11.04
N ALA A 179 13.47 3.22 -9.95
CA ALA A 179 14.92 3.33 -9.86
C ALA A 179 15.60 2.27 -10.75
N GLU A 180 16.87 2.50 -11.09
CA GLU A 180 17.72 1.45 -11.62
C GLU A 180 17.79 0.27 -10.63
N ASN A 181 17.72 -0.97 -11.13
CA ASN A 181 17.65 -2.18 -10.31
C ASN A 181 16.41 -2.28 -9.39
N HIS A 182 15.31 -1.64 -9.79
CA HIS A 182 14.00 -1.88 -9.18
C HIS A 182 13.57 -3.33 -9.38
N VAL A 183 12.91 -3.89 -8.36
CA VAL A 183 12.29 -5.21 -8.39
C VAL A 183 10.78 -5.09 -8.33
N THR A 184 10.09 -5.90 -9.12
CA THR A 184 8.63 -5.84 -9.19
C THR A 184 7.98 -6.21 -7.85
N PRO A 185 6.76 -5.71 -7.56
CA PRO A 185 6.09 -5.96 -6.28
C PRO A 185 5.93 -7.45 -5.94
N ASP A 186 5.75 -8.33 -6.93
CA ASP A 186 5.64 -9.77 -6.76
C ASP A 186 6.95 -10.42 -6.29
N ILE A 187 8.09 -10.00 -6.86
CA ILE A 187 9.42 -10.45 -6.41
C ILE A 187 9.70 -9.93 -5.00
N ALA A 188 9.45 -8.64 -4.76
CA ALA A 188 9.63 -8.03 -3.45
C ALA A 188 8.77 -8.71 -2.37
N LEU A 189 7.55 -9.12 -2.72
CA LEU A 189 6.66 -9.86 -1.81
C LEU A 189 7.21 -11.23 -1.49
N GLY A 190 7.70 -11.99 -2.47
CA GLY A 190 8.36 -13.27 -2.24
C GLY A 190 9.52 -13.14 -1.25
N TRP A 191 10.39 -12.16 -1.48
CA TRP A 191 11.53 -11.87 -0.59
C TRP A 191 11.13 -11.45 0.82
N ALA A 192 10.10 -10.62 0.95
CA ALA A 192 9.60 -10.22 2.26
C ALA A 192 9.04 -11.44 3.03
N MET A 193 8.31 -12.32 2.35
CA MET A 193 7.77 -13.55 2.94
C MET A 193 8.88 -14.51 3.39
N GLU A 194 9.93 -14.67 2.61
CA GLU A 194 11.11 -15.48 2.97
C GLU A 194 11.75 -14.97 4.26
N GLN A 195 12.03 -13.67 4.36
CA GLN A 195 12.62 -13.06 5.56
C GLN A 195 11.73 -13.23 6.81
N HIS A 196 10.41 -13.06 6.66
CA HIS A 196 9.46 -13.28 7.78
C HIS A 196 9.44 -14.74 8.22
N ALA A 197 9.49 -15.68 7.27
CA ALA A 197 9.53 -17.11 7.57
C ALA A 197 10.84 -17.51 8.28
N GLU A 198 11.98 -16.97 7.85
CA GLU A 198 13.27 -17.16 8.50
C GLU A 198 13.28 -16.61 9.93
N ALA A 199 12.78 -15.38 10.13
CA ALA A 199 12.67 -14.77 11.45
C ALA A 199 11.79 -15.61 12.39
N ALA A 200 10.61 -16.05 11.92
CA ALA A 200 9.71 -16.89 12.71
C ALA A 200 10.34 -18.24 13.09
N ARG A 201 11.10 -18.86 12.17
CA ARG A 201 11.85 -20.10 12.45
C ARG A 201 12.93 -19.89 13.50
N ALA A 202 13.69 -18.78 13.42
CA ALA A 202 14.72 -18.44 14.38
C ALA A 202 14.15 -18.21 15.79
N THR A 203 13.00 -17.54 15.91
CA THR A 203 12.30 -17.35 17.19
C THR A 203 11.75 -18.66 17.77
N SER A 204 11.45 -19.64 16.92
CA SER A 204 10.86 -20.92 17.33
C SER A 204 11.89 -22.00 17.70
N GLN A 205 13.20 -21.76 17.50
CA GLN A 205 14.24 -22.71 17.91
C GLN A 205 14.46 -22.63 19.43
N PRO A 206 14.38 -23.76 20.18
CA PRO A 206 14.61 -23.75 21.61
C PRO A 206 16.06 -23.34 21.92
N GLN A 207 16.21 -22.34 22.79
CA GLN A 207 17.48 -21.87 23.31
C GLN A 207 18.17 -23.06 24.02
N ALA A 208 19.31 -23.52 23.50
CA ALA A 208 20.04 -24.63 24.11
C ALA A 208 20.38 -24.28 25.56
N SER A 209 19.82 -25.03 26.51
CA SER A 209 20.16 -24.88 27.93
C SER A 209 21.65 -25.15 28.10
N SER A 210 22.41 -24.15 28.54
CA SER A 210 23.77 -24.35 29.03
C SER A 210 23.68 -25.23 30.28
N ALA A 211 23.84 -26.54 30.10
CA ALA A 211 24.03 -27.45 31.22
C ALA A 211 25.40 -27.14 31.82
N GLU A 212 25.40 -26.45 32.96
CA GLU A 212 26.57 -26.34 33.84
C GLU A 212 26.97 -27.76 34.26
N SER A 213 28.11 -28.22 33.78
CA SER A 213 28.73 -29.47 34.22
C SER A 213 29.38 -29.24 35.58
N HIS A 214 28.60 -29.41 36.66
CA HIS A 214 29.18 -29.67 37.98
C HIS A 214 29.70 -31.12 37.99
N ILE A 215 30.99 -31.29 37.79
CA ILE A 215 31.68 -32.56 38.08
C ILE A 215 31.99 -32.53 39.58
N GLU A 216 31.21 -33.26 40.38
CA GLU A 216 31.63 -33.73 41.69
C GLU A 216 32.79 -34.71 41.51
N GLY A 217 33.98 -34.33 41.99
CA GLY A 217 35.09 -35.25 42.21
C GLY A 217 35.01 -35.81 43.62
N LEU A 218 34.83 -37.12 43.73
CA LEU A 218 34.92 -37.91 44.96
C LEU A 218 36.06 -38.95 44.79
N ALA A 219 36.78 -39.21 45.90
CA ALA A 219 37.94 -40.10 46.13
C ALA A 219 39.31 -39.40 46.02
N ASP A 220 40.19 -39.36 47.03
CA ASP A 220 40.31 -40.00 48.36
C ASP A 220 40.88 -38.99 49.38
#